data_AF-A0A3M1V7J6-F1
#
_entry.id   AF-A0A3M1V7J6-F1
#
_cell.length_a   1.000
_cell.length_b   1.000
_cell.length_c   1.000
_cell.angle_alpha   90.00
_cell.angle_beta   90.00
_cell.angle_gamma   90.00
#
_symmetry.space_group_name_H-M   'P 1'
#
loop_
_entity.id
_entity.type
_entity.pdbx_description
1 polymer ?
#
loop_
_entity_poly.entity_id
_entity_poly.type
_entity_poly.pdbx_seq_one_letter_code
_entity_poly.pdbx_strand_id
1 'polypeptide(L)'
;MRPFRLAGDKAYDVPWIRRWLRRHHITAVIPEKRKPHGRKPGRPPRLDRDAYRRRNVIERSIGWLKQARRIATRSEKLAVNFLAMLKLAIIQRYFRTHFRDSA
;
A
#
# COMPACT_ATOMS: atom_id res chain seq x y z
N MET A 1 -12.25 5.27 -12.52
CA MET A 1 -12.23 3.79 -12.40
C MET A 1 -12.40 3.41 -10.94
N ARG A 2 -13.34 2.52 -10.60
CA ARG A 2 -13.62 2.10 -9.20
C ARG A 2 -13.06 0.69 -8.96
N PRO A 3 -12.21 0.48 -7.93
CA PRO A 3 -11.61 -0.83 -7.70
C PRO A 3 -12.65 -1.83 -7.14
N PHE A 4 -12.49 -3.12 -7.45
CA PHE A 4 -13.32 -4.16 -6.84
C PHE A 4 -12.91 -4.47 -5.40
N ARG A 5 -11.62 -4.32 -5.07
CA ARG A 5 -11.03 -4.65 -3.78
C ARG A 5 -10.03 -3.57 -3.35
N LEU A 6 -9.96 -3.28 -2.06
CA LEU A 6 -8.95 -2.39 -1.48
C LEU A 6 -8.18 -3.14 -0.39
N ALA A 7 -6.88 -3.35 -0.62
CA ALA A 7 -5.96 -3.83 0.40
C ALA A 7 -5.37 -2.65 1.18
N GLY A 8 -5.38 -2.75 2.52
CA GLY A 8 -4.90 -1.65 3.37
C GLY A 8 -4.32 -2.18 4.69
N ASP A 9 -3.50 -1.34 5.33
CA ASP A 9 -2.94 -1.66 6.65
C ASP A 9 -4.00 -1.91 7.69
N LYS A 10 -3.64 -2.78 8.63
CA LYS A 10 -4.41 -2.99 9.87
C LYS A 10 -4.70 -1.67 10.61
N ALA A 11 -3.84 -0.66 10.48
CA ALA A 11 -4.07 0.67 11.03
C ALA A 11 -5.37 1.32 10.51
N TYR A 12 -5.73 1.04 9.26
CA TYR A 12 -6.97 1.50 8.60
C TYR A 12 -8.20 0.65 8.93
N ASP A 13 -8.09 -0.30 9.86
CA ASP A 13 -9.26 -0.96 10.44
C ASP A 13 -10.01 0.01 11.36
N VAL A 14 -10.80 0.87 10.74
CA VAL A 14 -11.68 1.84 11.40
C VAL A 14 -13.09 1.78 10.80
N PRO A 15 -14.15 1.97 11.61
CA PRO A 15 -15.52 1.76 11.17
C PRO A 15 -15.94 2.61 9.98
N TRP A 16 -15.48 3.86 9.91
CA TRP A 16 -15.84 4.79 8.83
C TRP A 16 -15.25 4.38 7.49
N ILE A 17 -13.99 3.92 7.43
CA ILE A 17 -13.38 3.37 6.20
C ILE A 17 -14.16 2.16 5.73
N ARG A 18 -14.46 1.20 6.62
CA ARG A 18 -15.21 0.00 6.25
C ARG A 18 -16.63 0.32 5.76
N ARG A 19 -17.31 1.30 6.38
CA ARG A 19 -18.64 1.76 5.91
C ARG A 19 -18.55 2.40 4.54
N TRP A 20 -17.55 3.25 4.31
CA TRP A 20 -17.32 3.89 3.02
C TRP A 20 -17.09 2.84 1.93
N LEU A 21 -16.19 1.87 2.16
CA LEU A 21 -15.92 0.78 1.21
C LEU A 21 -17.17 -0.05 0.90
N ARG A 22 -17.97 -0.38 1.91
CA ARG A 22 -19.25 -1.09 1.70
C ARG A 22 -20.25 -0.28 0.88
N ARG A 23 -20.41 1.01 1.17
CA ARG A 23 -21.31 1.92 0.43
C ARG A 23 -20.90 2.04 -1.03
N HIS A 24 -19.61 1.99 -1.29
CA HIS A 24 -19.05 1.97 -2.63
C HIS A 24 -18.74 0.55 -3.11
N HIS A 25 -19.48 -0.49 -2.68
CA HIS A 25 -19.25 -1.93 -2.98
C HIS A 25 -17.80 -2.30 -3.37
N ILE A 26 -16.84 -1.90 -2.53
CA ILE A 26 -15.43 -2.25 -2.63
C ILE A 26 -15.19 -3.25 -1.50
N THR A 27 -14.67 -4.43 -1.82
CA THR A 27 -14.31 -5.41 -0.79
C THR A 27 -13.10 -4.92 0.00
N ALA A 28 -13.25 -4.77 1.31
CA ALA A 28 -12.17 -4.38 2.20
C ALA A 28 -11.26 -5.59 2.53
N VAL A 29 -10.05 -5.60 1.97
CA VAL A 29 -8.98 -6.56 2.30
C VAL A 29 -8.06 -5.92 3.35
N ILE A 30 -8.65 -5.61 4.50
CA ILE A 30 -7.97 -4.93 5.62
C ILE A 30 -8.02 -5.87 6.85
N PRO A 31 -6.86 -6.25 7.43
CA PRO A 31 -6.82 -7.05 8.64
C PRO A 31 -7.52 -6.34 9.81
N GLU A 32 -8.22 -7.07 10.66
CA GLU A 32 -8.85 -6.49 11.84
C GLU A 32 -7.83 -6.18 12.94
N LYS A 33 -8.01 -5.05 13.63
CA LYS A 33 -7.37 -4.76 14.91
C LYS A 33 -7.87 -5.77 15.94
N ARG A 34 -6.93 -6.34 16.72
CA ARG A 34 -7.30 -7.16 17.87
C ARG A 34 -8.03 -6.26 18.86
N LYS A 35 -9.25 -6.64 19.24
CA LYS A 35 -10.00 -5.92 20.27
C LYS A 35 -9.75 -6.59 21.62
N PRO A 36 -9.42 -5.82 22.67
CA PRO A 36 -9.12 -6.39 23.98
C PRO A 36 -10.33 -7.08 24.65
N HIS A 37 -11.56 -6.77 24.25
CA HIS A 37 -12.79 -7.27 24.88
C HIS A 37 -13.62 -8.20 23.96
N GLY A 38 -12.93 -9.00 23.14
CA GLY A 38 -13.60 -9.96 22.26
C GLY A 38 -14.16 -9.34 20.97
N ARG A 39 -14.50 -10.22 20.03
CA ARG A 39 -15.12 -9.86 18.76
C ARG A 39 -16.58 -9.46 19.03
N LYS A 40 -17.07 -8.39 18.39
CA LYS A 40 -18.53 -8.13 18.39
C LYS A 40 -19.25 -9.36 17.81
N PRO A 41 -20.38 -9.80 18.39
CA PRO A 41 -21.16 -10.90 17.83
C PRO A 41 -21.53 -10.56 16.38
N GLY A 42 -21.19 -11.46 15.44
CA GLY A 42 -21.40 -11.25 14.01
C GLY A 42 -20.40 -12.02 13.14
N ARG A 43 -20.64 -12.05 11.82
CA ARG A 43 -19.79 -12.77 10.86
C ARG A 43 -18.38 -12.19 10.88
N PRO A 44 -17.35 -12.99 11.20
CA PRO A 44 -15.97 -12.53 11.15
C PRO A 44 -15.61 -12.09 9.73
N PRO A 45 -15.06 -10.88 9.51
CA PRO A 45 -14.53 -10.51 8.22
C PRO A 45 -13.48 -11.53 7.79
N ARG A 46 -13.79 -12.27 6.73
CA ARG A 46 -12.81 -13.14 6.09
C ARG A 46 -11.78 -12.23 5.41
N LEU A 47 -10.59 -12.13 6.01
CA LEU A 47 -9.45 -11.56 5.31
C LEU A 47 -9.06 -12.53 4.20
N ASP A 48 -9.24 -12.11 2.96
CA ASP A 48 -8.65 -12.78 1.80
C ASP A 48 -7.12 -12.63 1.88
N ARG A 49 -6.46 -13.69 2.38
CA ARG A 49 -5.01 -13.68 2.64
C ARG A 49 -4.22 -13.58 1.34
N ASP A 50 -4.70 -14.17 0.27
CA ASP A 50 -4.03 -14.14 -1.03
C ASP A 50 -4.15 -12.75 -1.66
N ALA A 51 -5.32 -12.12 -1.56
CA ALA A 51 -5.47 -10.73 -1.96
C ALA A 51 -4.63 -9.79 -1.09
N TYR A 52 -4.51 -10.07 0.22
CA TYR A 52 -3.67 -9.26 1.11
C TYR A 52 -2.17 -9.41 0.78
N ARG A 53 -1.71 -10.62 0.44
CA ARG A 53 -0.31 -10.91 0.09
C ARG A 53 0.18 -10.11 -1.11
N ARG A 54 -0.71 -9.79 -2.07
CA ARG A 54 -0.37 -8.95 -3.24
C ARG A 54 0.14 -7.55 -2.85
N ARG A 55 -0.15 -7.07 -1.64
CA ARG A 55 0.38 -5.80 -1.13
C ARG A 55 1.90 -5.77 -0.98
N ASN A 56 2.54 -6.94 -0.88
CA ASN A 56 4.00 -7.06 -0.80
C ASN A 56 4.71 -6.38 -1.98
N VAL A 57 4.09 -6.30 -3.16
CA VAL A 57 4.64 -5.56 -4.30
C VAL A 57 4.85 -4.08 -3.95
N ILE A 58 3.86 -3.46 -3.31
CA ILE A 58 3.92 -2.05 -2.88
C ILE A 58 4.97 -1.90 -1.76
N GLU A 59 4.98 -2.80 -0.78
CA GLU A 59 5.93 -2.77 0.34
C GLU A 59 7.38 -2.87 -0.14
N ARG A 60 7.68 -3.81 -1.04
CA ARG A 60 9.00 -3.95 -1.66
C ARG A 60 9.38 -2.72 -2.48
N SER A 61 8.42 -2.14 -3.20
CA SER A 61 8.65 -0.94 -4.00
C SER A 61 9.01 0.26 -3.11
N ILE A 62 8.28 0.46 -2.01
CA ILE A 62 8.57 1.51 -1.03
C ILE A 62 9.88 1.24 -0.29
N GLY A 63 10.15 -0.01 0.11
CA GLY A 63 11.40 -0.40 0.75
C GLY A 63 12.61 -0.12 -0.13
N TRP A 64 12.51 -0.41 -1.43
CA TRP A 64 13.52 -0.05 -2.40
C TRP A 64 13.66 1.47 -2.58
N LEU A 65 12.56 2.21 -2.70
CA LEU A 65 12.61 3.69 -2.77
C LEU A 65 13.34 4.30 -1.57
N LYS A 66 13.19 3.69 -0.39
CA LYS A 66 13.88 4.11 0.84
C LYS A 66 15.38 3.81 0.85
N GLN A 67 15.92 3.02 -0.08
CA GLN A 67 17.36 2.88 -0.26
C GLN A 67 17.99 4.19 -0.76
N ALA A 68 17.22 5.01 -1.48
CA ALA A 68 17.65 6.35 -1.85
C ALA A 68 17.47 7.31 -0.66
N ARG A 69 18.58 7.63 0.02
CA ARG A 69 18.60 8.49 1.23
C ARG A 69 17.80 9.78 1.06
N ARG A 70 17.94 10.48 -0.06
CA ARG A 70 17.22 11.75 -0.34
C ARG A 70 15.70 11.57 -0.35
N ILE A 71 15.20 10.41 -0.79
CA ILE A 71 13.77 10.06 -0.80
C ILE A 71 13.32 9.63 0.60
N ALA A 72 14.10 8.77 1.26
CA ALA A 72 13.77 8.24 2.59
C ALA A 72 13.60 9.34 3.63
N THR A 73 14.49 10.33 3.64
CA THR A 73 14.47 11.44 4.60
C THR A 73 13.58 12.60 4.15
N ARG A 74 13.07 12.57 2.91
CA ARG A 74 12.34 13.69 2.29
C ARG A 74 13.10 15.03 2.45
N SER A 75 14.33 15.07 1.95
CA SER A 75 15.21 16.24 2.12
C SER A 75 14.82 17.45 1.23
N GLU A 76 13.93 17.25 0.27
CA GLU A 76 13.52 18.30 -0.67
C GLU A 76 12.52 19.26 -0.03
N LYS A 77 12.83 20.56 -0.05
CA LYS A 77 11.99 21.62 0.52
C LYS A 77 10.68 21.82 -0.25
N LEU A 78 10.74 21.68 -1.58
CA LEU A 78 9.58 21.85 -2.46
C LEU A 78 9.00 20.50 -2.86
N ALA A 79 7.66 20.40 -2.86
CA ALA A 79 6.95 19.19 -3.28
C ALA A 79 7.27 18.78 -4.73
N VAL A 80 7.48 19.76 -5.62
CA VAL A 80 7.83 19.51 -7.02
C VAL A 80 9.19 18.83 -7.15
N ASN A 81 10.19 19.24 -6.36
CA ASN A 81 11.52 18.64 -6.36
C ASN A 81 11.47 17.22 -5.79
N PHE A 82 10.73 17.01 -4.70
CA PHE A 82 10.53 15.68 -4.14
C PHE A 82 9.89 14.73 -5.16
N LEU A 83 8.86 15.19 -5.88
CA LEU A 83 8.20 14.43 -6.92
C LEU A 83 9.14 14.11 -8.10
N ALA A 84 9.96 15.08 -8.52
CA ALA A 84 10.95 14.87 -9.57
C ALA A 84 11.97 13.79 -9.16
N MET A 85 12.50 13.84 -7.93
CA MET A 85 13.41 12.82 -7.40
C MET A 85 12.77 11.43 -7.36
N LEU A 86 11.51 11.34 -6.95
CA LEU A 86 10.76 10.08 -6.91
C LEU A 86 10.55 9.50 -8.31
N LYS A 87 10.21 10.34 -9.30
CA LYS A 87 10.12 9.94 -10.71
C LYS A 87 11.45 9.45 -11.26
N LEU A 88 12.53 10.18 -11.03
CA LEU A 88 13.89 9.80 -11.45
C LEU A 88 14.30 8.44 -10.89
N ALA A 89 14.05 8.21 -9.60
CA ALA A 89 14.34 6.91 -8.98
C ALA A 89 13.58 5.78 -9.68
N ILE A 90 12.27 5.93 -9.90
CA ILE A 90 11.44 4.91 -10.56
C ILE A 90 11.95 4.63 -11.99
N ILE A 91 12.29 5.68 -12.74
CA ILE A 91 12.85 5.54 -14.10
C ILE A 91 14.17 4.75 -14.06
N GLN A 92 15.09 5.09 -13.17
CA GLN A 92 16.36 4.35 -13.01
C GLN A 92 16.11 2.89 -12.63
N ARG A 93 15.12 2.62 -11.78
CA ARG A 93 14.75 1.25 -11.40
C ARG A 93 14.23 0.46 -12.57
N TYR A 94 13.34 1.06 -13.36
CA TYR A 94 12.78 0.46 -14.57
C TYR A 94 13.88 0.10 -15.55
N PHE A 95 14.81 1.01 -15.83
CA PHE A 95 15.95 0.74 -16.70
C PHE A 95 16.80 -0.42 -16.17
N ARG A 96 17.11 -0.42 -14.87
CA ARG A 96 17.91 -1.50 -14.26
C ARG A 96 17.21 -2.87 -14.29
N THR A 97 15.88 -2.94 -14.20
CA THR A 97 15.15 -4.22 -14.25
C THR A 97 14.88 -4.72 -15.65
N HIS A 98 14.71 -3.83 -16.64
CA HIS A 98 14.27 -4.24 -17.97
C HIS A 98 15.39 -4.29 -19.01
N PHE A 99 16.52 -3.60 -18.79
CA PHE A 99 17.62 -3.54 -19.76
C PHE A 99 18.90 -4.25 -19.28
N ARG A 100 18.98 -4.67 -18.02
CA ARG A 100 20.16 -5.37 -17.48
C ARG A 100 20.14 -6.88 -17.70
N ASP A 101 19.01 -7.43 -18.18
CA ASP A 101 18.84 -8.85 -18.47
C ASP A 101 19.15 -9.21 -19.94
N SER A 102 19.78 -8.30 -20.70
CA SER A 102 20.16 -8.50 -22.12
C SER A 102 21.68 -8.50 -22.35
N ALA A 103 22.48 -8.79 -21.32
CA ALA A 103 23.93 -8.91 -21.40
C ALA A 103 24.43 -10.19 -20.72
#